data_AF-A0A0J8R8S1-F1
#
_entry.id   AF-A0A0J8R8S1-F1
#
_cell.length_a   1.000
_cell.length_b   1.000
_cell.length_c   1.000
_cell.angle_alpha   90.00
_cell.angle_beta   90.00
_cell.angle_gamma   90.00
#
_symmetry.space_group_name_H-M   'P 1'
#
loop_
_entity.id
_entity.type
_entity.pdbx_description
1 polymer ?
#
loop_
_entity_poly.entity_id
_entity_poly.type
_entity_poly.pdbx_seq_one_letter_code
_entity_poly.pdbx_strand_id
1 'polypeptide(L)'
;MLTSRTLHGVMQNIRDIVNIKKSEFWNKGGPAWQKIVVALIFDGIDPCDKDVLDVLATIGVYQDGVMKRDVDGKETVAHIFEYTTQLSVTANQQLIRPHDDGPSTLPPVQMMFCLKQKNSKKINSHRWLFNAFGRILNPEICILLDAGTKPGSKSLLALWEAFYNDKDLGGSCGEIHAMLAIMGRPLEQYFHGDHTLSKQLGPKGIEGMNIFKKNMFLAEDRILCFELVAKAGSKWHLTYVKASKGETDVPEGAPEFISQRRRWLNGSFAASIYALMHFGRMYKSGHNILRMFFFHIQMLYNTFTVFLTWFALAAYWLTTSVIMDLV
;
A
#
# COMPACT_ATOMS: atom_id res chain seq x y z
N MET A 1 -13.01 -13.69 0.41
CA MET A 1 -13.05 -12.23 0.13
C MET A 1 -11.73 -11.56 0.50
N LEU A 2 -11.21 -10.66 -0.35
CA LEU A 2 -9.91 -10.01 -0.19
C LEU A 2 -9.80 -9.14 1.07
N THR A 3 -10.80 -8.29 1.32
CA THR A 3 -10.80 -7.38 2.48
C THR A 3 -10.84 -8.14 3.81
N SER A 4 -11.67 -9.19 3.91
CA SER A 4 -11.73 -10.04 5.11
C SER A 4 -10.38 -10.71 5.39
N ARG A 5 -9.68 -11.15 4.34
CA ARG A 5 -8.35 -11.76 4.46
C ARG A 5 -7.34 -10.78 5.08
N THR A 6 -7.30 -9.55 4.57
CA THR A 6 -6.42 -8.49 5.09
C THR A 6 -6.78 -8.13 6.53
N LEU A 7 -8.06 -7.81 6.80
CA LEU A 7 -8.53 -7.42 8.12
C LEU A 7 -8.28 -8.50 9.18
N HIS A 8 -8.59 -9.76 8.86
CA HIS A 8 -8.33 -10.87 9.77
C HIS A 8 -6.84 -11.03 10.07
N GLY A 9 -5.98 -10.93 9.05
CA GLY A 9 -4.53 -10.98 9.26
C GLY A 9 -4.00 -9.82 10.11
N VAL A 10 -4.57 -8.62 9.96
CA VAL A 10 -4.25 -7.46 10.82
C VAL A 10 -4.67 -7.75 12.26
N MET A 11 -5.89 -8.24 12.50
CA MET A 11 -6.37 -8.62 13.84
C MET A 11 -5.46 -9.67 14.50
N GLN A 12 -5.02 -10.68 13.73
CA GLN A 12 -4.07 -11.70 14.22
C GLN A 12 -2.71 -11.09 14.58
N ASN A 13 -2.19 -10.16 13.79
CA ASN A 13 -0.94 -9.46 14.11
C ASN A 13 -1.08 -8.62 15.38
N ILE A 14 -2.20 -7.92 15.57
CA ILE A 14 -2.45 -7.13 16.78
C ILE A 14 -2.55 -8.03 18.01
N ARG A 15 -3.26 -9.17 17.90
CA ARG A 15 -3.28 -10.19 18.96
C ARG A 15 -1.87 -10.64 19.33
N ASP A 16 -1.04 -10.96 18.34
CA ASP A 16 0.33 -11.40 18.57
C ASP A 16 1.17 -10.31 19.28
N ILE A 17 0.95 -9.02 18.94
CA ILE A 17 1.56 -7.87 19.62
C ILE A 17 1.10 -7.75 21.09
N VAL A 18 -0.21 -7.87 21.34
CA VAL A 18 -0.78 -7.80 22.70
C VAL A 18 -0.24 -8.92 23.60
N ASN A 19 0.04 -10.10 23.04
CA ASN A 19 0.57 -11.24 23.77
C ASN A 19 2.09 -11.15 24.07
N ILE A 20 2.78 -10.08 23.66
CA ILE A 20 4.20 -9.91 23.96
C ILE A 20 4.39 -9.67 25.45
N LYS A 21 5.01 -10.65 26.13
CA LYS A 21 5.28 -10.59 27.57
C LYS A 21 6.46 -9.69 27.94
N LYS A 22 7.44 -9.56 27.05
CA LYS A 22 8.69 -8.81 27.28
C LYS A 22 8.78 -7.62 26.32
N SER A 23 8.21 -6.49 26.72
CA SER A 23 8.35 -5.22 26.00
C SER A 23 8.31 -4.06 26.99
N GLU A 24 9.24 -3.12 26.84
CA GLU A 24 9.26 -1.87 27.61
C GLU A 24 8.23 -0.85 27.10
N PHE A 25 7.65 -1.08 25.91
CA PHE A 25 6.72 -0.19 25.25
C PHE A 25 5.28 -0.68 25.32
N TRP A 26 4.98 -1.89 24.82
CA TRP A 26 3.61 -2.28 24.48
C TRP A 26 2.66 -2.32 25.68
N ASN A 27 3.11 -2.79 26.84
CA ASN A 27 2.29 -2.87 28.06
C ASN A 27 2.48 -1.66 29.00
N LYS A 28 3.25 -0.66 28.59
CA LYS A 28 3.52 0.54 29.41
C LYS A 28 2.35 1.51 29.32
N GLY A 29 1.68 1.77 30.43
CA GLY A 29 0.60 2.75 30.52
C GLY A 29 -0.78 2.27 30.04
N GLY A 30 -0.95 0.97 29.83
CA GLY A 30 -2.21 0.37 29.37
C GLY A 30 -1.98 -0.87 28.50
N PRO A 31 -3.06 -1.54 28.07
CA PRO A 31 -2.98 -2.67 27.15
C PRO A 31 -2.50 -2.23 25.77
N ALA A 32 -1.68 -3.05 25.12
CA ALA A 32 -1.01 -2.72 23.87
C ALA A 32 -1.96 -2.35 22.72
N TRP A 33 -3.16 -2.94 22.67
CA TRP A 33 -4.13 -2.68 21.61
C TRP A 33 -4.63 -1.23 21.59
N GLN A 34 -4.63 -0.53 22.73
CA GLN A 34 -5.03 0.89 22.81
C GLN A 34 -4.04 1.82 22.09
N LYS A 35 -2.83 1.32 21.77
CA LYS A 35 -1.80 2.06 21.04
C LYS A 35 -1.90 1.87 19.53
N ILE A 36 -2.86 1.08 19.05
CA ILE A 36 -2.99 0.69 17.65
C ILE A 36 -4.37 1.09 17.14
N VAL A 37 -4.39 1.87 16.06
CA VAL A 37 -5.61 2.25 15.33
C VAL A 37 -5.54 1.69 13.92
N VAL A 38 -6.61 1.03 13.47
CA VAL A 38 -6.74 0.52 12.11
C VAL A 38 -7.63 1.46 11.31
N ALA A 39 -7.06 2.15 10.32
CA ALA A 39 -7.79 3.06 9.44
C ALA A 39 -8.05 2.42 8.07
N LEU A 40 -9.33 2.27 7.71
CA LEU A 40 -9.82 1.77 6.43
C LEU A 40 -10.22 2.95 5.55
N ILE A 41 -9.45 3.24 4.50
CA ILE A 41 -9.74 4.37 3.59
C ILE A 41 -10.19 3.85 2.22
N PHE A 42 -11.50 3.93 1.95
CA PHE A 42 -12.11 3.44 0.72
C PHE A 42 -12.30 4.58 -0.29
N ASP A 43 -11.87 4.34 -1.54
CA ASP A 43 -11.78 5.36 -2.59
C ASP A 43 -13.02 5.40 -3.49
N GLY A 44 -14.11 5.92 -2.95
CA GLY A 44 -15.37 6.10 -3.67
C GLY A 44 -16.44 5.11 -3.22
N ILE A 45 -17.67 5.61 -3.08
CA ILE A 45 -18.84 4.81 -2.73
C ILE A 45 -19.34 3.95 -3.89
N ASP A 46 -19.33 4.49 -5.11
CA ASP A 46 -19.83 3.79 -6.30
C ASP A 46 -19.01 2.52 -6.67
N PRO A 47 -17.66 2.52 -6.62
CA PRO A 47 -16.88 1.29 -6.87
C PRO A 47 -16.79 0.35 -5.66
N CYS A 48 -17.41 0.70 -4.52
CA CYS A 48 -17.36 -0.15 -3.34
C CYS A 48 -18.29 -1.35 -3.49
N ASP A 49 -17.74 -2.55 -3.27
CA ASP A 49 -18.52 -3.78 -3.26
C ASP A 49 -19.45 -3.83 -2.03
N LYS A 50 -20.69 -4.24 -2.24
CA LYS A 50 -21.71 -4.37 -1.18
C LYS A 50 -21.34 -5.47 -0.20
N ASP A 51 -20.77 -6.58 -0.67
CA ASP A 51 -20.36 -7.69 0.20
C ASP A 51 -19.29 -7.24 1.20
N VAL A 52 -18.44 -6.28 0.79
CA VAL A 52 -17.45 -5.67 1.69
C VAL A 52 -18.12 -4.83 2.77
N LEU A 53 -19.15 -4.04 2.41
CA LEU A 53 -19.92 -3.25 3.37
C LEU A 53 -20.68 -4.15 4.35
N ASP A 54 -21.25 -5.28 3.89
CA ASP A 54 -21.93 -6.25 4.75
C ASP A 54 -20.99 -6.89 5.77
N VAL A 55 -19.74 -7.20 5.35
CA VAL A 55 -18.70 -7.66 6.27
C VAL A 55 -18.34 -6.56 7.29
N LEU A 56 -18.18 -5.31 6.86
CA LEU A 56 -17.88 -4.19 7.76
C LEU A 56 -19.04 -3.93 8.74
N ALA A 57 -20.29 -4.09 8.31
CA ALA A 57 -21.46 -4.03 9.17
C ALA A 57 -21.49 -5.18 10.18
N THR A 58 -21.14 -6.40 9.74
CA THR A 58 -21.08 -7.58 10.61
C THR A 58 -20.08 -7.41 11.76
N ILE A 59 -18.96 -6.71 11.53
CA ILE A 59 -17.98 -6.41 12.58
C ILE A 59 -18.24 -5.08 13.31
N GLY A 60 -19.34 -4.38 12.99
CA GLY A 60 -19.80 -3.15 13.64
C GLY A 60 -19.14 -1.85 13.16
N VAL A 61 -18.28 -1.92 12.15
CA VAL A 61 -17.48 -0.77 11.66
C VAL A 61 -18.25 0.10 10.66
N TYR A 62 -19.34 -0.42 10.11
CA TYR A 62 -20.22 0.28 9.17
C TYR A 62 -21.69 0.08 9.58
N GLN A 63 -22.53 1.07 9.31
CA GLN A 63 -23.97 0.96 9.54
C GLN A 63 -24.71 1.30 8.25
N ASP A 64 -25.60 0.39 7.84
CA ASP A 64 -26.39 0.62 6.63
C ASP A 64 -27.49 1.68 6.84
N GLY A 65 -27.82 2.40 5.77
CA GLY A 65 -28.90 3.39 5.75
C GLY A 65 -28.57 4.78 6.32
N VAL A 66 -27.40 5.01 6.92
CA VAL A 66 -27.02 6.33 7.45
C VAL A 66 -26.28 7.21 6.44
N MET A 67 -25.77 6.63 5.35
CA MET A 67 -25.03 7.36 4.33
C MET A 67 -25.95 8.26 3.51
N LYS A 68 -25.61 9.55 3.46
CA LYS A 68 -26.27 10.54 2.59
C LYS A 68 -25.31 11.05 1.53
N ARG A 69 -25.77 11.15 0.28
CA ARG A 69 -24.96 11.71 -0.83
C ARG A 69 -24.85 13.24 -0.76
N ASP A 70 -25.79 13.87 -0.06
CA ASP A 70 -25.87 15.32 0.11
C ASP A 70 -26.34 15.64 1.54
N VAL A 71 -25.79 16.72 2.11
CA VAL A 71 -26.21 17.32 3.38
C VAL A 71 -26.31 18.83 3.19
N ASP A 72 -27.48 19.39 3.45
CA ASP A 72 -27.78 20.83 3.32
C ASP A 72 -27.45 21.41 1.93
N GLY A 73 -27.72 20.65 0.85
CA GLY A 73 -27.44 21.07 -0.53
C GLY A 73 -25.95 21.08 -0.88
N LYS A 74 -25.10 20.50 -0.02
CA LYS A 74 -23.68 20.26 -0.27
C LYS A 74 -23.43 18.77 -0.41
N GLU A 75 -22.76 18.42 -1.50
CA GLU A 75 -22.33 17.05 -1.76
C GLU A 75 -21.44 16.54 -0.61
N THR A 76 -21.78 15.37 -0.10
CA THR A 76 -20.99 14.70 0.93
C THR A 76 -19.59 14.41 0.39
N VAL A 77 -18.55 14.70 1.18
CA VAL A 77 -17.18 14.44 0.76
C VAL A 77 -16.75 13.01 1.12
N ALA A 78 -17.10 12.57 2.32
CA ALA A 78 -16.83 11.22 2.83
C ALA A 78 -17.77 10.91 4.01
N HIS A 79 -17.98 9.62 4.27
CA HIS A 79 -18.64 9.09 5.45
C HIS A 79 -17.58 8.48 6.36
N ILE A 80 -17.56 8.89 7.63
CA ILE A 80 -16.57 8.43 8.61
C ILE A 80 -17.30 7.72 9.74
N PHE A 81 -16.83 6.52 10.06
CA PHE A 81 -17.32 5.67 11.13
C PHE A 81 -16.16 5.30 12.04
N GLU A 82 -16.45 5.16 13.32
CA GLU A 82 -15.47 4.73 14.31
C GLU A 82 -16.12 3.73 15.25
N TYR A 83 -15.46 2.59 15.43
CA TYR A 83 -15.96 1.55 16.31
C TYR A 83 -14.80 0.69 16.83
N THR A 84 -14.87 0.27 18.09
CA THR A 84 -13.92 -0.69 18.65
C THR A 84 -14.53 -2.07 18.59
N THR A 85 -13.95 -2.96 17.79
CA THR A 85 -14.47 -4.31 17.56
C THR A 85 -13.50 -5.38 18.04
N GLN A 86 -14.05 -6.50 18.52
CA GLN A 86 -13.33 -7.76 18.75
C GLN A 86 -13.72 -8.83 17.72
N LEU A 87 -14.63 -8.49 16.82
CA LEU A 87 -15.14 -9.39 15.80
C LEU A 87 -14.21 -9.35 14.58
N SER A 88 -14.08 -10.50 13.93
CA SER A 88 -13.33 -10.61 12.67
C SER A 88 -13.99 -11.62 11.76
N VAL A 89 -13.98 -11.37 10.46
CA VAL A 89 -14.45 -12.35 9.46
C VAL A 89 -13.24 -12.92 8.73
N THR A 90 -13.15 -14.25 8.63
CA THR A 90 -12.05 -14.91 7.90
C THR A 90 -12.21 -14.78 6.38
N ALA A 91 -11.18 -15.14 5.62
CA ALA A 91 -11.25 -15.14 4.16
C ALA A 91 -12.38 -16.04 3.60
N ASN A 92 -12.73 -17.09 4.35
CA ASN A 92 -13.80 -18.06 4.07
C ASN A 92 -15.16 -17.64 4.68
N GLN A 93 -15.32 -16.35 5.01
CA GLN A 93 -16.56 -15.77 5.54
C GLN A 93 -17.04 -16.36 6.88
N GLN A 94 -16.14 -16.95 7.68
CA GLN A 94 -16.47 -17.38 9.03
C GLN A 94 -16.30 -16.23 10.01
N LEU A 95 -17.32 -15.97 10.82
CA LEU A 95 -17.28 -14.96 11.88
C LEU A 95 -16.55 -15.52 13.11
N ILE A 96 -15.47 -14.85 13.50
CA ILE A 96 -14.71 -15.09 14.72
C ILE A 96 -15.23 -14.15 15.80
N ARG A 97 -15.59 -14.73 16.95
CA ARG A 97 -16.07 -14.02 18.14
C ARG A 97 -15.12 -14.31 19.30
N PRO A 98 -14.95 -13.38 20.26
CA PRO A 98 -14.26 -13.69 21.49
C PRO A 98 -15.05 -14.76 22.27
N HIS A 99 -14.37 -15.81 22.72
CA HIS A 99 -14.97 -16.90 23.50
C HIS A 99 -14.44 -16.96 24.94
N ASP A 100 -13.21 -16.48 25.16
CA ASP A 100 -12.50 -16.45 26.43
C ASP A 100 -11.46 -15.32 26.46
N ASP A 101 -10.79 -15.11 27.59
CA ASP A 101 -9.66 -14.18 27.71
C ASP A 101 -8.29 -14.85 27.40
N GLY A 102 -8.32 -15.93 26.61
CA GLY A 102 -7.14 -16.70 26.25
C GLY A 102 -6.24 -15.98 25.24
N PRO A 103 -4.96 -16.39 25.11
CA PRO A 103 -4.01 -15.77 24.18
C PRO A 103 -4.40 -15.97 22.70
N SER A 104 -5.29 -16.90 22.39
CA SER A 104 -5.86 -17.10 21.05
C SER A 104 -6.93 -16.09 20.68
N THR A 105 -7.56 -15.46 21.68
CA THR A 105 -8.68 -14.52 21.48
C THR A 105 -8.18 -13.20 20.90
N LEU A 106 -8.94 -12.68 19.94
CA LEU A 106 -8.62 -11.41 19.30
C LEU A 106 -8.89 -10.25 20.29
N PRO A 107 -7.94 -9.34 20.48
CA PRO A 107 -8.13 -8.20 21.37
C PRO A 107 -9.09 -7.18 20.73
N PRO A 108 -9.63 -6.24 21.52
CA PRO A 108 -10.33 -5.08 20.99
C PRO A 108 -9.41 -4.26 20.07
N VAL A 109 -9.92 -3.81 18.93
CA VAL A 109 -9.18 -2.95 18.01
C VAL A 109 -10.06 -1.78 17.62
N GLN A 110 -9.54 -0.57 17.82
CA GLN A 110 -10.17 0.66 17.35
C GLN A 110 -10.04 0.73 15.83
N MET A 111 -11.17 0.69 15.14
CA MET A 111 -11.26 0.81 13.69
C MET A 111 -11.89 2.13 13.30
N MET A 112 -11.25 2.85 12.40
CA MET A 112 -11.79 4.03 11.74
C MET A 112 -12.04 3.69 10.29
N PHE A 113 -13.27 3.86 9.81
CA PHE A 113 -13.63 3.61 8.43
C PHE A 113 -14.03 4.92 7.75
N CYS A 114 -13.38 5.22 6.63
CA CYS A 114 -13.62 6.38 5.80
C CYS A 114 -14.00 5.93 4.39
N LEU A 115 -15.26 6.12 4.04
CA LEU A 115 -15.77 5.88 2.69
C LEU A 115 -15.89 7.22 1.96
N LYS A 116 -15.03 7.45 0.97
CA LYS A 116 -15.07 8.68 0.18
C LYS A 116 -16.29 8.66 -0.75
N GLN A 117 -16.92 9.81 -0.97
CA GLN A 117 -18.01 9.92 -1.94
C GLN A 117 -17.52 9.69 -3.37
N LYS A 118 -16.35 10.25 -3.73
CA LYS A 118 -15.79 10.19 -5.08
C LYS A 118 -14.48 9.39 -5.14
N ASN A 119 -14.33 8.59 -6.19
CA ASN A 119 -13.06 7.93 -6.52
C ASN A 119 -12.04 8.97 -7.01
N SER A 120 -11.00 9.21 -6.20
CA SER A 120 -9.98 10.24 -6.41
C SER A 120 -8.55 9.66 -6.45
N LYS A 121 -8.43 8.34 -6.58
CA LYS A 121 -7.19 7.54 -6.67
C LYS A 121 -6.37 7.48 -5.37
N LYS A 122 -5.39 6.57 -5.39
CA LYS A 122 -4.58 6.14 -4.24
C LYS A 122 -3.92 7.30 -3.48
N ILE A 123 -3.26 8.22 -4.19
CA ILE A 123 -2.62 9.39 -3.57
C ILE A 123 -3.58 10.26 -2.75
N ASN A 124 -4.84 10.39 -3.18
CA ASN A 124 -5.84 11.15 -2.44
C ASN A 124 -6.25 10.41 -1.17
N SER A 125 -6.35 9.08 -1.22
CA SER A 125 -6.57 8.24 -0.03
C SER A 125 -5.40 8.33 0.96
N HIS A 126 -4.14 8.35 0.49
CA HIS A 126 -2.98 8.66 1.34
C HIS A 126 -3.07 10.05 1.97
N ARG A 127 -3.55 11.05 1.23
CA ARG A 127 -3.78 12.40 1.78
C ARG A 127 -4.82 12.39 2.90
N TRP A 128 -5.91 11.62 2.77
CA TRP A 128 -6.87 11.44 3.87
C TRP A 128 -6.19 10.84 5.11
N LEU A 129 -5.37 9.81 4.91
CA LEU A 129 -4.63 9.20 6.02
C LEU A 129 -3.67 10.20 6.67
N PHE A 130 -2.72 10.79 5.94
CA PHE A 130 -1.65 11.61 6.53
C PHE A 130 -2.11 13.01 6.96
N ASN A 131 -2.99 13.66 6.18
CA ASN A 131 -3.38 15.05 6.43
C ASN A 131 -4.71 15.23 7.16
N ALA A 132 -5.55 14.19 7.23
CA ALA A 132 -6.78 14.23 8.03
C ALA A 132 -6.62 13.38 9.30
N PHE A 133 -6.61 12.06 9.19
CA PHE A 133 -6.54 11.17 10.35
C PHE A 133 -5.22 11.32 11.13
N GLY A 134 -4.08 11.33 10.43
CA GLY A 134 -2.75 11.43 11.03
C GLY A 134 -2.52 12.75 11.77
N ARG A 135 -3.19 13.84 11.39
CA ARG A 135 -3.11 15.10 12.14
C ARG A 135 -3.85 15.06 13.47
N ILE A 136 -4.90 14.25 13.57
CA ILE A 136 -5.72 14.11 14.77
C ILE A 136 -5.10 13.05 15.68
N LEU A 137 -4.78 11.88 15.12
CA LEU A 137 -4.22 10.75 15.85
C LEU A 137 -2.75 10.97 16.25
N ASN A 138 -2.01 11.80 15.51
CA ASN A 138 -0.57 12.03 15.67
C ASN A 138 0.23 10.73 15.90
N PRO A 139 0.13 9.75 14.98
CA PRO A 139 0.77 8.45 15.15
C PRO A 139 2.30 8.59 15.06
N GLU A 140 3.02 7.85 15.90
CA GLU A 140 4.48 7.75 15.80
C GLU A 140 4.90 7.03 14.50
N ILE A 141 4.14 6.01 14.09
CA ILE A 141 4.41 5.17 12.93
C ILE A 141 3.10 4.90 12.17
N CYS A 142 3.14 5.02 10.85
CA CYS A 142 2.05 4.62 9.95
C CYS A 142 2.48 3.41 9.11
N ILE A 143 1.75 2.31 9.19
CA ILE A 143 1.95 1.14 8.32
C ILE A 143 0.84 1.13 7.25
N LEU A 144 1.24 1.17 5.98
CA LEU A 144 0.32 1.09 4.85
C LEU A 144 0.19 -0.35 4.37
N LEU A 145 -1.04 -0.82 4.17
CA LEU A 145 -1.33 -2.17 3.69
C LEU A 145 -2.43 -2.13 2.64
N ASP A 146 -2.15 -2.68 1.47
CA ASP A 146 -3.14 -2.76 0.39
C ASP A 146 -4.21 -3.81 0.72
N ALA A 147 -5.47 -3.50 0.41
CA ALA A 147 -6.57 -4.45 0.52
C ALA A 147 -6.30 -5.67 -0.38
N GLY A 148 -6.51 -6.87 0.16
CA GLY A 148 -6.12 -8.13 -0.47
C GLY A 148 -4.75 -8.63 -0.02
N THR A 149 -3.86 -7.81 0.54
CA THR A 149 -2.61 -8.32 1.10
C THR A 149 -2.88 -8.98 2.46
N LYS A 150 -2.47 -10.23 2.62
CA LYS A 150 -2.48 -10.91 3.92
C LYS A 150 -1.14 -10.68 4.62
N PRO A 151 -1.10 -9.94 5.74
CA PRO A 151 0.13 -9.77 6.49
C PRO A 151 0.54 -11.11 7.11
N GLY A 152 1.81 -11.49 6.97
CA GLY A 152 2.38 -12.65 7.64
C GLY A 152 2.37 -12.48 9.15
N SER A 153 2.57 -13.59 9.89
CA SER A 153 2.69 -13.52 11.35
C SER A 153 3.89 -12.64 11.73
N LYS A 154 3.70 -11.75 12.71
CA LYS A 154 4.68 -10.76 13.19
C LYS A 154 5.12 -9.71 12.17
N SER A 155 4.51 -9.63 10.99
CA SER A 155 4.95 -8.69 9.96
C SER A 155 4.81 -7.23 10.41
N LEU A 156 3.67 -6.88 11.01
CA LEU A 156 3.43 -5.53 11.52
C LEU A 156 4.36 -5.20 12.70
N LEU A 157 4.60 -6.19 13.58
CA LEU A 157 5.54 -6.04 14.68
C LEU A 157 6.96 -5.79 14.17
N ALA A 158 7.43 -6.56 13.19
CA ALA A 158 8.77 -6.41 12.64
C ALA A 158 8.98 -5.05 11.96
N LEU A 159 7.97 -4.51 11.27
CA LEU A 159 8.02 -3.14 10.75
C LEU A 159 8.10 -2.12 11.87
N TRP A 160 7.26 -2.26 12.90
CA TRP A 160 7.29 -1.38 14.07
C TRP A 160 8.64 -1.42 14.78
N GLU A 161 9.21 -2.61 15.00
CA GLU A 161 10.52 -2.80 15.63
C GLU A 161 11.65 -2.13 14.84
N ALA A 162 11.57 -2.08 13.51
CA ALA A 162 12.55 -1.38 12.70
C ALA A 162 12.56 0.13 13.00
N PHE A 163 11.38 0.75 13.10
CA PHE A 163 11.27 2.17 13.48
C PHE A 163 11.62 2.41 14.95
N TYR A 164 11.19 1.52 15.85
CA TYR A 164 11.46 1.65 17.28
C TYR A 164 12.96 1.62 17.59
N ASN A 165 13.72 0.78 16.89
CA ASN A 165 15.16 0.61 17.11
C ASN A 165 16.04 1.61 16.34
N ASP A 166 15.48 2.41 15.44
CA ASP A 166 16.23 3.35 14.62
C ASP A 166 15.51 4.69 14.46
N LYS A 167 15.94 5.67 15.27
CA LYS A 167 15.40 7.03 15.29
C LYS A 167 15.60 7.82 13.98
N ASP A 168 16.52 7.39 13.12
CA ASP A 168 16.79 8.05 11.84
C ASP A 168 16.10 7.30 10.68
N LEU A 169 15.29 6.27 10.96
CA LEU A 169 14.53 5.54 9.94
C LEU A 169 13.31 6.33 9.48
N GLY A 170 13.30 6.70 8.19
CA GLY A 170 12.19 7.45 7.59
C GLY A 170 11.17 6.59 6.85
N GLY A 171 11.52 5.34 6.53
CA GLY A 171 10.65 4.42 5.79
C GLY A 171 11.18 3.00 5.80
N SER A 172 10.27 2.02 5.80
CA SER A 172 10.63 0.62 5.69
C SER A 172 9.63 -0.14 4.83
N CYS A 173 10.10 -1.16 4.11
CA CYS A 173 9.23 -2.08 3.39
C CYS A 173 9.49 -3.54 3.77
N GLY A 174 8.44 -4.35 3.68
CA GLY A 174 8.51 -5.80 3.82
C GLY A 174 8.63 -6.53 2.48
N GLU A 175 8.71 -7.85 2.55
CA GLU A 175 8.67 -8.76 1.42
C GLU A 175 7.23 -9.08 1.00
N ILE A 176 6.96 -9.18 -0.30
CA ILE A 176 5.68 -9.66 -0.82
C ILE A 176 5.87 -11.02 -1.49
N HIS A 177 5.11 -12.01 -1.03
CA HIS A 177 5.06 -13.37 -1.56
C HIS A 177 3.78 -13.56 -2.37
N ALA A 178 3.90 -14.28 -3.48
CA ALA A 178 2.77 -14.74 -4.26
C ALA A 178 2.16 -15.98 -3.60
N MET A 179 0.84 -15.98 -3.39
CA MET A 179 0.12 -17.21 -3.05
C MET A 179 0.12 -18.12 -4.27
N LEU A 180 0.97 -19.15 -4.25
CA LEU A 180 0.99 -20.17 -5.30
C LEU A 180 -0.21 -21.10 -5.11
N ALA A 181 -1.32 -20.81 -5.79
CA ALA A 181 -2.38 -21.78 -5.98
C ALA A 181 -1.92 -22.82 -7.00
N ILE A 182 -2.03 -24.11 -6.65
CA ILE A 182 -1.80 -25.23 -7.57
C ILE A 182 -2.86 -25.12 -8.69
N MET A 183 -2.39 -24.90 -9.92
CA MET A 183 -3.20 -24.63 -11.11
C MET A 183 -4.11 -25.80 -11.50
N GLY A 184 -5.41 -25.52 -11.71
CA GLY A 184 -6.35 -26.29 -12.52
C GLY A 184 -6.80 -25.45 -13.74
N ARG A 185 -6.98 -26.11 -14.90
CA ARG A 185 -6.93 -25.58 -16.28
C ARG A 185 -8.14 -24.74 -16.78
N PRO A 186 -8.02 -24.10 -17.99
CA PRO A 186 -8.50 -22.73 -18.25
C PRO A 186 -9.55 -22.60 -19.39
N LEU A 187 -9.95 -21.34 -19.62
CA LEU A 187 -10.33 -20.74 -20.92
C LEU A 187 -11.83 -20.71 -21.30
N GLU A 188 -12.62 -19.80 -20.70
CA GLU A 188 -13.91 -19.36 -21.31
C GLU A 188 -14.45 -17.99 -20.85
N GLN A 189 -13.59 -16.98 -20.61
CA GLN A 189 -14.03 -15.58 -20.44
C GLN A 189 -13.36 -14.62 -21.43
N TYR A 190 -13.14 -15.10 -22.66
CA TYR A 190 -12.46 -14.37 -23.74
C TYR A 190 -13.37 -13.42 -24.53
N PHE A 191 -14.63 -13.22 -24.13
CA PHE A 191 -15.52 -12.23 -24.76
C PHE A 191 -16.41 -11.53 -23.74
N HIS A 192 -15.84 -10.57 -23.02
CA HIS A 192 -16.56 -9.34 -22.61
C HIS A 192 -15.54 -8.20 -22.51
N GLY A 193 -15.05 -7.79 -23.68
CA GLY A 193 -14.48 -6.46 -23.85
C GLY A 193 -15.63 -5.46 -24.00
N ASP A 194 -15.88 -4.65 -22.98
CA ASP A 194 -16.66 -3.44 -23.12
C ASP A 194 -15.77 -2.22 -22.79
N HIS A 195 -15.51 -1.45 -23.85
CA HIS A 195 -14.81 -0.18 -23.82
C HIS A 195 -15.77 0.95 -23.45
N THR A 196 -16.11 1.07 -22.17
CA THR A 196 -16.92 2.21 -21.71
C THR A 196 -16.41 2.78 -20.38
N LEU A 197 -15.19 3.34 -20.42
CA LEU A 197 -14.78 4.36 -19.44
C LEU A 197 -13.74 5.35 -19.99
N SER A 198 -13.80 5.65 -21.29
CA SER A 198 -12.97 6.70 -21.92
C SER A 198 -13.80 7.85 -22.53
N LYS A 199 -15.14 7.84 -22.36
CA LYS A 199 -16.05 8.83 -22.96
C LYS A 199 -16.89 9.66 -21.97
N GLN A 200 -16.73 9.47 -20.67
CA GLN A 200 -17.49 10.18 -19.62
C GLN A 200 -16.68 11.17 -18.76
N LEU A 201 -15.38 11.34 -19.05
CA LEU A 201 -14.55 12.33 -18.37
C LEU A 201 -14.21 13.43 -19.36
N GLY A 202 -14.99 14.50 -19.34
CA GLY A 202 -14.77 15.69 -20.15
C GLY A 202 -13.48 16.47 -19.81
N PRO A 203 -13.31 17.67 -20.38
CA PRO A 203 -12.03 18.38 -20.49
C PRO A 203 -11.49 19.03 -19.19
N LYS A 204 -11.82 18.50 -18.01
CA LYS A 204 -11.29 18.95 -16.71
C LYS A 204 -10.79 17.80 -15.81
N GLY A 205 -10.34 16.70 -16.40
CA GLY A 205 -9.71 15.60 -15.67
C GLY A 205 -8.64 14.89 -16.49
N ILE A 206 -7.43 14.76 -15.94
CA ILE A 206 -6.28 13.98 -16.45
C ILE A 206 -5.69 14.44 -17.81
N GLU A 207 -6.42 15.10 -18.71
CA GLU A 207 -5.89 15.49 -20.04
C GLU A 207 -4.91 16.67 -20.03
N GLY A 208 -4.92 17.54 -19.00
CA GLY A 208 -3.99 18.67 -18.90
C GLY A 208 -2.63 18.36 -18.25
N MET A 209 -2.38 17.11 -17.85
CA MET A 209 -1.13 16.72 -17.18
C MET A 209 -0.18 16.04 -18.16
N ASN A 210 1.04 16.57 -18.24
CA ASN A 210 2.15 15.93 -18.96
C ASN A 210 2.28 14.45 -18.54
N ILE A 211 2.60 13.56 -19.48
CA ILE A 211 2.73 12.10 -19.27
C ILE A 211 3.64 11.75 -18.09
N PHE A 212 4.65 12.58 -17.82
CA PHE A 212 5.50 12.47 -16.64
C PHE A 212 4.73 12.60 -15.33
N LYS A 213 3.82 13.57 -15.18
CA LYS A 213 2.98 13.72 -13.98
C LYS A 213 2.04 12.53 -13.81
N LYS A 214 1.48 11.99 -14.90
CA LYS A 214 0.63 10.78 -14.85
C LYS A 214 1.41 9.56 -14.35
N ASN A 215 2.63 9.37 -14.85
CA ASN A 215 3.49 8.28 -14.40
C ASN A 215 4.00 8.48 -12.96
N MET A 216 4.15 9.72 -12.48
CA MET A 216 4.45 9.98 -11.07
C MET A 216 3.34 9.47 -10.13
N PHE A 217 2.06 9.60 -10.51
CA PHE A 217 0.95 9.02 -9.74
C PHE A 217 0.96 7.48 -9.72
N LEU A 218 1.62 6.83 -10.68
CA LEU A 218 1.80 5.38 -10.70
C LEU A 218 3.01 4.92 -9.87
N ALA A 219 3.86 5.84 -9.43
CA ALA A 219 5.12 5.57 -8.74
C ALA A 219 5.21 6.23 -7.36
N GLU A 220 4.06 6.59 -6.78
CA GLU A 220 3.96 7.41 -5.56
C GLU A 220 4.80 6.86 -4.40
N ASP A 221 4.79 5.55 -4.15
CA ASP A 221 5.54 4.93 -3.06
C ASP A 221 7.05 5.15 -3.23
N ARG A 222 7.53 5.10 -4.48
CA ARG A 222 8.96 5.27 -4.81
C ARG A 222 9.39 6.73 -4.79
N ILE A 223 8.52 7.63 -5.22
CA ILE A 223 8.76 9.07 -5.14
C ILE A 223 8.78 9.50 -3.66
N LEU A 224 7.83 9.02 -2.86
CA LEU A 224 7.79 9.27 -1.42
C LEU A 224 9.08 8.81 -0.73
N CYS A 225 9.58 7.61 -1.06
CA CYS A 225 10.87 7.11 -0.58
C CYS A 225 12.03 8.08 -0.91
N PHE A 226 12.10 8.58 -2.15
CA PHE A 226 13.12 9.57 -2.52
C PHE A 226 12.96 10.87 -1.73
N GLU A 227 11.74 11.40 -1.62
CA GLU A 227 11.45 12.64 -0.89
C GLU A 227 11.82 12.56 0.59
N LEU A 228 11.64 11.40 1.23
CA LEU A 228 12.05 11.16 2.61
C LEU A 228 13.57 11.26 2.77
N VAL A 229 14.31 10.56 1.91
CA VAL A 229 15.78 10.56 1.95
C VAL A 229 16.36 11.92 1.59
N ALA A 230 15.76 12.63 0.63
CA ALA A 230 16.19 13.96 0.17
C ALA A 230 15.64 15.12 1.03
N LYS A 231 14.93 14.83 2.14
CA LYS A 231 14.31 15.85 2.98
C LYS A 231 15.37 16.78 3.57
N ALA A 232 15.18 18.08 3.37
CA ALA A 232 16.14 19.10 3.79
C ALA A 232 16.36 19.07 5.32
N GLY A 233 17.62 19.20 5.74
CA GLY A 233 18.02 19.19 7.15
C GLY A 233 17.79 17.86 7.89
N SER A 234 17.31 16.83 7.20
CA SER A 234 17.07 15.50 7.79
C SER A 234 18.01 14.46 7.20
N LYS A 235 18.33 13.43 7.97
CA LYS A 235 19.20 12.31 7.57
C LYS A 235 18.46 10.97 7.49
N TRP A 236 17.19 11.02 7.13
CA TRP A 236 16.32 9.86 7.07
C TRP A 236 16.84 8.80 6.12
N HIS A 237 16.76 7.55 6.55
CA HIS A 237 17.10 6.42 5.71
C HIS A 237 15.98 5.41 5.58
N LEU A 238 16.15 4.52 4.60
CA LEU A 238 15.17 3.50 4.25
C LEU A 238 15.78 2.13 4.51
N THR A 239 14.98 1.21 5.04
CA THR A 239 15.40 -0.17 5.27
C THR A 239 14.42 -1.19 4.70
N TYR A 240 14.94 -2.37 4.42
CA TYR A 240 14.14 -3.52 4.02
C TYR A 240 14.08 -4.52 5.19
N VAL A 241 12.86 -4.86 5.62
CA VAL A 241 12.61 -5.72 6.77
C VAL A 241 12.20 -7.10 6.27
N LYS A 242 13.18 -7.99 6.08
CA LYS A 242 12.95 -9.37 5.60
C LYS A 242 11.97 -10.18 6.45
N ALA A 243 11.90 -9.90 7.75
CA ALA A 243 10.96 -10.56 8.66
C ALA A 243 9.50 -10.14 8.43
N SER A 244 9.28 -8.94 7.86
CA SER A 244 7.94 -8.48 7.51
C SER A 244 7.56 -9.03 6.14
N LYS A 245 6.65 -10.01 6.11
CA LYS A 245 6.16 -10.63 4.88
C LYS A 245 4.68 -10.34 4.69
N GLY A 246 4.25 -10.18 3.44
CA GLY A 246 2.85 -10.12 3.04
C GLY A 246 2.59 -11.10 1.90
N GLU A 247 1.43 -11.73 1.88
CA GLU A 247 1.01 -12.63 0.81
C GLU A 247 -0.07 -11.94 -0.04
N THR A 248 0.07 -12.00 -1.37
CA THR A 248 -0.90 -11.45 -2.33
C THR A 248 -1.25 -12.49 -3.39
N ASP A 249 -2.39 -12.30 -4.04
CA ASP A 249 -2.81 -13.15 -5.16
C ASP A 249 -1.90 -12.96 -6.37
N VAL A 250 -1.81 -14.03 -7.16
CA VAL A 250 -1.17 -14.02 -8.47
C VAL A 250 -2.18 -13.59 -9.52
N PRO A 251 -1.76 -12.86 -10.57
CA PRO A 251 -2.61 -12.61 -11.72
C PRO A 251 -3.08 -13.94 -12.34
N GLU A 252 -4.36 -14.04 -12.68
CA GLU A 252 -4.95 -15.31 -13.17
C GLU A 252 -4.74 -15.50 -14.68
N GLY A 253 -4.52 -14.41 -15.41
CA GLY A 253 -4.39 -14.42 -16.87
C GLY A 253 -3.25 -13.56 -17.42
N ALA A 254 -2.82 -13.89 -18.64
CA ALA A 254 -1.78 -13.14 -19.34
C ALA A 254 -2.12 -11.63 -19.54
N PRO A 255 -3.36 -11.24 -19.89
CA PRO A 255 -3.70 -9.82 -20.05
C PRO A 255 -3.57 -9.02 -18.75
N GLU A 256 -4.02 -9.59 -17.64
CA GLU A 256 -3.92 -8.98 -16.31
C GLU A 256 -2.47 -8.84 -15.88
N PHE A 257 -1.68 -9.92 -16.04
CA PHE A 257 -0.26 -9.94 -15.77
C PHE A 257 0.48 -8.85 -16.57
N ILE A 258 0.24 -8.76 -17.88
CA ILE A 258 0.87 -7.74 -18.74
C ILE A 258 0.46 -6.33 -18.31
N SER A 259 -0.82 -6.10 -18.03
CA SER A 259 -1.33 -4.80 -17.56
C SER A 259 -0.67 -4.38 -16.24
N GLN A 260 -0.52 -5.33 -15.30
CA GLN A 260 0.16 -5.12 -14.02
C GLN A 260 1.63 -4.77 -14.23
N ARG A 261 2.35 -5.55 -15.03
CA ARG A 261 3.78 -5.32 -15.32
C ARG A 261 4.02 -4.01 -16.04
N ARG A 262 3.18 -3.64 -17.02
CA ARG A 262 3.26 -2.35 -17.70
C ARG A 262 3.16 -1.19 -16.72
N ARG A 263 2.21 -1.26 -15.77
CA ARG A 263 2.05 -0.24 -14.73
C ARG A 263 3.31 -0.12 -13.87
N TRP A 264 3.85 -1.25 -13.41
CA TRP A 264 5.02 -1.28 -12.54
C TRP A 264 6.30 -0.83 -13.25
N LEU A 265 6.50 -1.23 -14.50
CA LEU A 265 7.65 -0.81 -15.31
C LEU A 265 7.62 0.69 -15.57
N ASN A 266 6.46 1.22 -15.99
CA ASN A 266 6.30 2.65 -16.25
C ASN A 266 6.50 3.48 -14.98
N GLY A 267 5.95 3.03 -13.84
CA GLY A 267 6.17 3.67 -12.55
C GLY A 267 7.63 3.62 -12.10
N SER A 268 8.29 2.47 -12.28
CA SER A 268 9.72 2.30 -11.98
C SER A 268 10.58 3.26 -12.78
N PHE A 269 10.36 3.30 -14.08
CA PHE A 269 11.09 4.16 -15.00
C PHE A 269 10.93 5.64 -14.64
N ALA A 270 9.68 6.10 -14.44
CA ALA A 270 9.41 7.48 -14.08
C ALA A 270 10.04 7.88 -12.73
N ALA A 271 10.00 6.99 -11.72
CA ALA A 271 10.66 7.23 -10.44
C ALA A 271 12.19 7.34 -10.58
N SER A 272 12.81 6.48 -11.40
CA SER A 272 14.25 6.54 -11.66
C SER A 272 14.66 7.87 -12.31
N ILE A 273 13.93 8.30 -13.36
CA ILE A 273 14.16 9.61 -14.00
C ILE A 273 13.97 10.74 -12.99
N TYR A 274 12.90 10.69 -12.18
CA TYR A 274 12.63 11.70 -11.17
C TYR A 274 13.78 11.83 -10.15
N ALA A 275 14.26 10.70 -9.62
CA ALA A 275 15.36 10.66 -8.67
C ALA A 275 16.67 11.22 -9.27
N LEU A 276 16.97 10.93 -10.53
CA LEU A 276 18.13 11.49 -11.24
C LEU A 276 18.01 13.01 -11.42
N MET A 277 16.85 13.49 -11.92
CA MET A 277 16.61 14.92 -12.13
C MET A 277 16.68 15.74 -10.84
N HIS A 278 16.26 15.16 -9.72
CA HIS A 278 16.19 15.85 -8.43
C HIS A 278 17.34 15.52 -7.48
N PHE A 279 18.35 14.77 -7.93
CA PHE A 279 19.48 14.33 -7.09
C PHE A 279 20.17 15.49 -6.36
N GLY A 280 20.23 16.68 -6.97
CA GLY A 280 20.78 17.88 -6.33
C GLY A 280 20.15 18.23 -4.97
N ARG A 281 18.90 17.79 -4.70
CA ARG A 281 18.24 17.98 -3.40
C ARG A 281 18.89 17.20 -2.26
N MET A 282 19.61 16.12 -2.56
CA MET A 282 20.37 15.35 -1.58
C MET A 282 21.41 16.20 -0.86
N TYR A 283 21.97 17.22 -1.51
CA TYR A 283 22.91 18.16 -0.88
C TYR A 283 22.28 19.09 0.15
N LYS A 284 20.94 19.24 0.13
CA LYS A 284 20.19 20.01 1.14
C LYS A 284 19.79 19.13 2.34
N SER A 285 19.98 17.81 2.25
CA SER A 285 19.72 16.87 3.34
C SER A 285 20.81 16.95 4.42
N GLY A 286 20.57 16.29 5.55
CA GLY A 286 21.54 16.17 6.65
C GLY A 286 22.49 14.97 6.53
N HIS A 287 22.59 14.32 5.37
CA HIS A 287 23.44 13.14 5.19
C HIS A 287 24.94 13.48 5.27
N ASN A 288 25.72 12.57 5.84
CA ASN A 288 27.17 12.75 5.95
C ASN A 288 27.89 12.50 4.60
N ILE A 289 29.16 12.91 4.54
CA ILE A 289 29.98 12.84 3.31
C ILE A 289 30.11 11.42 2.78
N LEU A 290 30.33 10.43 3.65
CA LEU A 290 30.46 9.02 3.24
C LEU A 290 29.18 8.51 2.57
N ARG A 291 28.03 8.85 3.14
CA ARG A 291 26.73 8.47 2.60
C ARG A 291 26.45 9.21 1.28
N MET A 292 26.80 10.49 1.20
CA MET A 292 26.72 11.25 -0.04
C MET A 292 27.59 10.64 -1.14
N PHE A 293 28.78 10.14 -0.82
CA PHE A 293 29.62 9.40 -1.77
C PHE A 293 28.92 8.16 -2.32
N PHE A 294 28.33 7.31 -1.47
CA PHE A 294 27.56 6.14 -1.93
C PHE A 294 26.31 6.53 -2.73
N PHE A 295 25.66 7.64 -2.41
CA PHE A 295 24.55 8.13 -3.23
C PHE A 295 24.99 8.52 -4.65
N HIS A 296 26.20 9.04 -4.85
CA HIS A 296 26.73 9.27 -6.18
C HIS A 296 27.01 7.97 -6.94
N ILE A 297 27.54 6.95 -6.26
CA ILE A 297 27.70 5.61 -6.85
C ILE A 297 26.34 5.07 -7.30
N GLN A 298 25.33 5.15 -6.43
CA GLN A 298 23.96 4.73 -6.76
C GLN A 298 23.38 5.53 -7.92
N MET A 299 23.63 6.85 -7.98
CA MET A 299 23.19 7.70 -9.08
C MET A 299 23.84 7.28 -10.40
N LEU A 300 25.15 7.06 -10.42
CA LEU A 300 25.87 6.58 -11.61
C LEU A 300 25.31 5.24 -12.08
N TYR A 301 25.17 4.28 -11.15
CA TYR A 301 24.56 2.98 -11.44
C TYR A 301 23.17 3.14 -12.09
N ASN A 302 22.29 3.94 -11.47
CA ASN A 302 20.93 4.18 -11.99
C ASN A 302 20.95 4.84 -13.37
N THR A 303 21.87 5.79 -13.61
CA THR A 303 22.04 6.42 -14.94
C THR A 303 22.43 5.39 -15.99
N PHE A 304 23.40 4.52 -15.71
CA PHE A 304 23.78 3.43 -16.61
C PHE A 304 22.62 2.46 -16.83
N THR A 305 21.89 2.08 -15.78
CA THR A 305 20.72 1.19 -15.91
C THR A 305 19.65 1.80 -16.81
N VAL A 306 19.30 3.08 -16.62
CA VAL A 306 18.32 3.78 -17.47
C VAL A 306 18.78 3.82 -18.92
N PHE A 307 20.05 4.14 -19.15
CA PHE A 307 20.64 4.15 -20.49
C PHE A 307 20.59 2.76 -21.14
N LEU A 308 21.04 1.71 -20.45
CA LEU A 308 21.02 0.34 -20.98
C LEU A 308 19.58 -0.17 -21.21
N THR A 309 18.64 0.18 -20.34
CA THR A 309 17.23 -0.22 -20.49
C THR A 309 16.62 0.32 -21.79
N TRP A 310 17.04 1.52 -22.22
CA TRP A 310 16.62 2.10 -23.49
C TRP A 310 17.04 1.25 -24.70
N PHE A 311 18.26 0.68 -24.65
CA PHE A 311 18.80 -0.16 -25.73
C PHE A 311 18.52 -1.65 -25.55
N ALA A 312 17.97 -2.09 -24.41
CA ALA A 312 17.80 -3.49 -24.07
C ALA A 312 16.95 -4.25 -25.10
N LEU A 313 15.90 -3.63 -25.66
CA LEU A 313 15.06 -4.26 -26.68
C LEU A 313 15.83 -4.48 -28.00
N ALA A 314 16.60 -3.48 -28.43
CA ALA A 314 17.44 -3.57 -29.63
C ALA A 314 18.56 -4.61 -29.44
N ALA A 315 19.19 -4.63 -28.27
CA ALA A 315 20.21 -5.62 -27.91
C ALA A 315 19.64 -7.05 -27.88
N TYR A 316 18.45 -7.23 -27.30
CA TYR A 316 17.73 -8.50 -27.28
C TYR A 316 17.44 -8.98 -28.70
N TRP A 317 16.83 -8.13 -29.53
CA TRP A 317 16.52 -8.46 -30.92
C TRP A 317 17.78 -8.83 -31.71
N LEU A 318 18.84 -8.02 -31.64
CA LEU A 318 20.10 -8.28 -32.32
C LEU A 318 20.69 -9.63 -31.89
N THR A 319 20.68 -9.92 -30.59
CA THR A 319 21.19 -11.18 -30.04
C THR A 319 20.37 -12.37 -30.53
N THR A 320 19.04 -12.26 -30.51
CA THR A 320 18.16 -13.33 -31.02
C THR A 320 18.36 -13.55 -32.52
N SER A 321 18.42 -12.49 -33.33
CA SER A 321 18.65 -12.61 -34.78
C SER A 321 19.99 -13.27 -35.09
N VAL A 322 21.08 -12.82 -34.47
CA VAL A 322 22.42 -13.40 -34.69
C VAL A 322 22.46 -14.87 -34.27
N ILE A 323 21.83 -15.24 -33.15
CA ILE A 323 21.79 -16.64 -32.70
C ILE A 323 20.98 -17.50 -33.67
N MET A 324 19.82 -17.00 -34.15
CA MET A 324 18.98 -17.73 -35.11
C MET A 324 19.65 -17.89 -36.48
N ASP A 325 20.55 -16.98 -36.86
CA ASP A 325 21.34 -17.08 -38.10
C ASP A 325 22.53 -18.06 -37.97
N LEU A 326 22.95 -18.38 -36.74
CA LEU A 326 24.06 -19.31 -36.46
C LEU A 326 23.59 -20.77 -36.27
N VAL A 327 22.28 -20.99 -36.09
CA VAL A 327 21.64 -22.32 -35.92
C VAL A 327 20.98 -22.74 -37.22
#